data_AF-A0A7X0HM54-F1
#
_entry.id   AF-A0A7X0HM54-F1
#
_cell.length_a   1.000
_cell.length_b   1.000
_cell.length_c   1.000
_cell.angle_alpha   90.00
_cell.angle_beta   90.00
_cell.angle_gamma   90.00
#
_symmetry.space_group_name_H-M   'P 1'
#
loop_
_entity.id
_entity.type
_entity.pdbx_description
1 polymer ?
#
loop_
_entity_poly.entity_id
_entity_poly.type
_entity_poly.pdbx_seq_one_letter_code
_entity_poly.pdbx_strand_id
1 'polypeptide(L)' 'MARTAPPPPGVHTSPARLHGEACYWCGAVFGTLHPAGSVTTRGDGWTREWPIVACGDHSGEVAP' A
#
# COMPACT_ATOMS: atom_id res chain seq x y z
N MET A 1 20.38 -8.66 11.88
CA MET A 1 19.54 -8.02 10.85
C MET A 1 18.57 -9.08 10.31
N ALA A 2 17.36 -9.19 10.85
CA ALA A 2 16.39 -10.18 10.35
C ALA A 2 15.71 -9.61 9.12
N ARG A 3 15.86 -10.25 7.95
CA ARG A 3 15.04 -9.97 6.77
C ARG A 3 13.66 -10.51 7.06
N THR A 4 12.69 -9.63 7.33
CA THR A 4 11.28 -10.03 7.42
C THR A 4 10.88 -10.62 6.08
N ALA A 5 10.46 -11.89 6.08
CA ALA A 5 9.94 -12.54 4.89
C ALA A 5 8.70 -11.77 4.38
N PRO A 6 8.49 -11.69 3.05
CA PRO A 6 7.28 -11.08 2.52
C PRO A 6 6.06 -11.81 3.12
N PRO A 7 4.99 -11.08 3.48
CA PRO A 7 3.77 -11.72 3.96
C PRO A 7 3.25 -12.72 2.92
N PRO A 8 2.61 -13.82 3.35
CA PRO A 8 2.04 -14.77 2.41
C PRO A 8 1.04 -14.08 1.48
N PRO A 9 0.98 -14.46 0.19
CA PRO A 9 -0.01 -13.93 -0.73
C PRO A 9 -1.41 -14.25 -0.20
N GLY A 10 -2.19 -13.21 0.10
CA GLY A 10 -3.54 -13.34 0.65
C GLY A 10 -3.82 -12.57 1.95
N VAL A 11 -2.80 -12.00 2.59
CA VAL A 11 -3.04 -11.01 3.66
C VAL A 11 -3.34 -9.67 3.00
N HIS A 12 -4.63 -9.36 2.86
CA HIS A 12 -5.09 -8.04 2.43
C HIS A 12 -4.65 -7.01 3.47
N THR A 13 -3.48 -6.43 3.28
CA THR A 13 -3.01 -5.34 4.12
C THR A 13 -3.94 -4.17 3.88
N SER A 14 -4.70 -3.77 4.91
CA SER A 14 -5.61 -2.65 4.78
C SER A 14 -4.82 -1.40 4.36
N PRO A 15 -5.23 -0.68 3.31
CA PRO A 15 -4.58 0.57 2.92
C PRO A 15 -4.57 1.58 4.07
N ALA A 16 -5.60 1.54 4.92
CA ALA A 16 -5.70 2.32 6.15
C ALA A 16 -4.69 1.93 7.23
N ARG A 17 -3.94 0.83 7.09
CA ARG A 17 -2.80 0.51 7.97
C ARG A 17 -1.46 0.96 7.41
N LEU A 18 -1.40 1.24 6.11
CA LEU A 18 -0.13 1.59 5.47
C LEU A 18 0.15 3.08 5.51
N HIS A 19 -0.85 3.96 5.71
CA HIS A 19 -0.69 5.41 5.93
C HIS A 19 0.26 6.15 4.94
N GLY A 20 0.53 5.58 3.76
CA GLY A 20 1.56 6.10 2.84
C GLY A 20 3.02 5.77 3.23
N GLU A 21 3.22 4.92 4.22
CA GLU A 21 4.51 4.47 4.79
C GLU A 21 4.95 3.09 4.28
N ALA A 22 4.11 2.39 3.50
CA ALA A 22 4.44 1.11 2.87
C ALA A 22 3.84 0.98 1.47
N CYS A 23 4.48 0.15 0.64
CA CYS A 23 3.98 -0.17 -0.70
C CYS A 23 2.57 -0.79 -0.62
N TYR A 24 1.63 -0.23 -1.38
CA TYR A 24 0.24 -0.66 -1.42
C TYR A 24 0.05 -2.13 -1.84
N TRP A 25 0.83 -2.60 -2.82
CA TRP A 25 0.67 -3.94 -3.40
C TRP A 25 1.31 -5.05 -2.55
N CYS A 26 2.53 -4.83 -2.04
CA CYS A 26 3.29 -5.88 -1.36
C CYS A 26 3.59 -5.60 0.13
N GLY A 27 3.24 -4.42 0.64
CA GLY A 27 3.50 -4.03 2.03
C GLY A 27 4.98 -3.74 2.34
N ALA A 28 5.85 -3.61 1.34
CA ALA A 28 7.26 -3.28 1.56
C ALA A 28 7.42 -1.90 2.20
N VAL A 29 8.17 -1.84 3.29
CA VAL A 29 8.55 -0.60 4.03
C VAL A 29 10.03 -0.23 3.84
N PHE A 30 10.74 -0.97 2.98
CA PHE A 30 12.16 -0.79 2.74
C PHE A 30 12.40 -0.33 1.30
N GLY A 31 13.45 0.47 1.10
CA GLY A 31 13.75 1.12 -0.18
C GLY A 31 12.98 2.43 -0.36
N THR A 32 13.24 3.11 -1.48
CA THR A 32 12.53 4.34 -1.83
C THR A 32 11.09 4.01 -2.24
N LEU A 33 10.13 4.62 -1.55
CA LEU A 33 8.72 4.56 -1.91
C LEU A 33 8.35 5.78 -2.75
N HIS A 34 7.56 5.57 -3.79
CA HIS A 34 7.13 6.61 -4.72
C HIS A 34 5.62 6.83 -4.62
N PRO A 35 5.12 8.06 -4.76
CA PRO A 35 3.70 8.33 -4.87
C PRO A 35 3.06 7.50 -5.98
N ALA A 36 1.96 6.81 -5.68
CA ALA A 36 1.28 5.90 -6.61
C ALA A 36 -0.21 6.22 -6.78
N GLY A 37 -0.63 7.43 -6.42
CA GLY A 37 -2.01 7.90 -6.50
C GLY A 37 -2.74 7.77 -5.17
N SER A 38 -4.05 7.52 -5.24
CA SER A 38 -4.94 7.40 -4.08
C SER A 38 -5.94 6.26 -4.25
N VAL A 39 -6.40 5.70 -3.14
CA VAL A 39 -7.51 4.74 -3.11
C VAL A 39 -8.67 5.30 -2.32
N THR A 40 -9.88 4.99 -2.78
CA THR A 40 -11.11 5.38 -2.08
C THR A 40 -11.64 4.21 -1.28
N THR A 41 -11.73 4.38 0.04
CA THR A 41 -12.47 3.46 0.92
C THR A 41 -13.86 3.98 1.18
N ARG A 42 -14.83 3.08 1.17
CA ARG A 42 -16.23 3.35 1.50
C ARG A 42 -16.62 2.56 2.74
N GLY A 43 -17.39 3.19 3.61
CA GLY A 43 -18.06 2.55 4.74
C GLY A 43 -19.48 3.08 4.88
N ASP A 44 -20.18 2.65 5.94
CA ASP A 44 -21.58 3.02 6.15
C ASP A 44 -21.74 4.54 6.31
N GLY A 45 -22.20 5.19 5.23
CA GLY A 45 -22.42 6.63 5.18
C GLY A 45 -21.17 7.50 5.02
N TRP A 46 -19.99 6.93 4.77
CA TRP A 46 -18.76 7.71 4.56
C TRP A 46 -17.92 7.19 3.40
N THR A 47 -17.23 8.12 2.75
CA THR A 47 -16.22 7.83 1.72
C THR A 47 -14.97 8.61 2.07
N ARG A 48 -13.81 7.96 2.07
CA ARG A 48 -12.51 8.59 2.31
C ARG A 48 -11.52 8.17 1.26
N GLU A 49 -10.80 9.16 0.76
CA GLU A 49 -9.65 8.98 -0.12
C GLU A 49 -8.36 8.92 0.72
N TRP A 50 -7.48 7.99 0.36
CA TRP A 50 -6.18 7.80 1.01
C TRP A 50 -5.07 7.83 -0.03
N PRO A 51 -4.01 8.63 0.17
CA PRO A 51 -2.83 8.54 -0.68
C PRO A 51 -2.16 7.18 -0.51
N ILE A 52 -1.60 6.65 -1.60
CA ILE A 52 -0.84 5.41 -1.60
C ILE A 52 0.56 5.63 -2.17
N VAL A 53 1.47 4.74 -1.79
CA VAL A 53 2.84 4.71 -2.30
C VAL A 53 3.17 3.31 -2.83
N ALA A 54 4.14 3.22 -3.74
CA ALA A 54 4.63 1.99 -4.35
C ALA A 54 6.15 1.85 -4.19
N CYS A 55 6.64 0.62 -4.06
CA CYS A 55 8.06 0.34 -4.23
C CYS A 55 8.43 0.35 -5.72
N GLY A 56 9.73 0.30 -6.02
CA GLY A 56 10.23 0.31 -7.40
C GLY A 56 9.71 -0.85 -8.27
N ASP A 57 9.43 -2.02 -7.69
CA ASP A 57 8.89 -3.16 -8.44
C ASP A 57 7.43 -2.94 -8.88
N HIS A 58 6.72 -2.04 -8.20
CA HIS A 58 5.31 -1.72 -8.44
C HIS A 58 5.14 -0.27 -8.96
N SER A 59 6.23 0.38 -9.40
CA SER A 59 6.17 1.73 -9.92
C SER A 59 5.46 1.72 -11.28
N GLY A 60 4.26 2.29 -11.35
CA GLY A 60 3.45 2.36 -12.56
C GLY A 60 2.18 1.51 -12.55
N GLU A 61 1.96 0.73 -11.48
CA GLU A 61 0.68 0.09 -11.28
C GLU A 61 -0.40 1.11 -10.92
N VAL A 62 -1.60 0.92 -11.49
CA VAL A 62 -2.75 1.78 -11.21
C VAL A 62 -3.52 1.20 -10.04
N ALA A 63 -3.77 2.04 -9.04
CA ALA A 63 -4.60 1.67 -7.91
C ALA A 63 -6.01 1.24 -8.39
N PRO A 64 -6.57 0.14 -7.85
CA PRO A 64 -7.87 -0.37 -8.26
C PRO A 64 -9.04 0.53 -7.84
#